data_AF-A0A3A0AKF0-F1
#
_entry.id   AF-A0A3A0AKF0-F1
#
_cell.length_a   1.000
_cell.length_b   1.000
_cell.length_c   1.000
_cell.angle_alpha   90.00
_cell.angle_beta   90.00
_cell.angle_gamma   90.00
#
_symmetry.space_group_name_H-M   'P 1'
#
loop_
_entity.id
_entity.type
_entity.pdbx_description
1 polymer ?
#
loop_
_entity_poly.entity_id
_entity_poly.type
_entity_poly.pdbx_seq_one_letter_code
_entity_poly.pdbx_strand_id
1 'polypeptide(L)'
;MNKAADLNLYTTVDDELYDELNELTEQKVVHVELWEDSLADALGDKADSAAPDTLFDLDLYLEDGVYFELYGTQCFTDPDDEPWRGLETVQRQLIALVKRGLWLVEVAVTAEDGLVLVLGQAEAPQLYLEVGGWLIEEWDELPDV
;
A
#
# COMPACT_ATOMS: atom_id res chain seq x y z
N MET A 1 -19.63 16.43 8.29
CA MET A 1 -18.68 17.10 7.40
C MET A 1 -18.01 15.99 6.61
N ASN A 2 -18.35 15.85 5.32
CA ASN A 2 -17.84 14.78 4.47
C ASN A 2 -16.39 15.12 4.09
N LYS A 3 -15.43 14.66 4.90
CA LYS A 3 -14.00 14.83 4.63
C LYS A 3 -13.54 14.04 3.38
N ALA A 4 -14.31 13.04 2.96
CA ALA A 4 -14.01 12.18 1.83
C ALA A 4 -14.28 12.80 0.44
N ALA A 5 -15.02 13.91 0.34
CA ALA A 5 -15.40 14.50 -0.95
C ALA A 5 -14.35 15.44 -1.57
N ASP A 6 -13.29 15.77 -0.82
CA ASP A 6 -12.22 16.69 -1.26
C ASP A 6 -10.87 15.98 -1.46
N LEU A 7 -10.80 14.66 -1.26
CA LEU A 7 -9.60 13.87 -1.57
C LEU A 7 -9.70 13.42 -3.03
N ASN A 8 -8.75 13.84 -3.87
CA ASN A 8 -8.59 13.30 -5.23
C ASN A 8 -8.02 11.88 -5.13
N LEU A 9 -8.82 10.97 -4.59
CA LEU A 9 -8.48 9.57 -4.43
C LEU A 9 -8.40 8.91 -5.81
N TYR A 10 -7.25 8.34 -6.13
CA TYR A 10 -7.09 7.50 -7.30
C TYR A 10 -7.61 6.09 -6.98
N THR A 11 -8.29 5.49 -7.95
CA THR A 11 -8.78 4.10 -7.87
C THR A 11 -8.46 3.30 -9.13
N THR A 12 -7.92 3.95 -10.15
CA THR A 12 -7.57 3.36 -11.45
C THR A 12 -6.30 4.00 -11.98
N VAL A 13 -5.51 3.24 -12.72
CA VAL A 13 -4.27 3.67 -13.37
C VAL A 13 -4.53 3.78 -14.87
N ASP A 14 -4.42 4.98 -15.42
CA ASP A 14 -4.37 5.20 -16.87
C ASP A 14 -2.93 5.22 -17.39
N ASP A 15 -2.75 5.31 -18.71
CA ASP A 15 -1.42 5.26 -19.33
C ASP A 15 -0.49 6.39 -18.85
N GLU A 16 -1.02 7.60 -18.63
CA GLU A 16 -0.23 8.76 -18.18
C GLU A 16 0.22 8.57 -16.73
N LEU A 17 -0.71 8.18 -15.86
CA LEU A 17 -0.39 7.88 -14.46
C LEU A 17 0.53 6.66 -14.32
N TYR A 18 0.40 5.66 -15.19
CA TYR A 18 1.31 4.51 -15.20
C TYR A 18 2.76 4.91 -15.50
N ASP A 19 2.96 5.78 -16.48
CA ASP A 19 4.29 6.30 -16.81
C ASP A 19 4.88 7.08 -15.63
N GLU A 20 4.10 7.95 -14.98
CA GLU A 20 4.52 8.70 -13.78
C GLU A 20 4.90 7.77 -12.62
N LEU A 21 4.06 6.77 -12.31
CA LEU A 21 4.32 5.83 -11.23
C LEU A 21 5.57 4.97 -11.49
N ASN A 22 5.85 4.62 -12.75
CA ASN A 22 7.05 3.86 -13.10
C ASN A 22 8.35 4.61 -12.85
N GLU A 23 8.34 5.94 -12.86
CA GLU A 23 9.51 6.76 -12.50
C GLU A 23 9.92 6.58 -11.03
N LEU A 24 9.03 6.02 -10.20
CA LEU A 24 9.27 5.77 -8.77
C LEU A 24 9.94 4.41 -8.49
N THR A 25 10.03 3.55 -9.51
CA THR A 25 10.71 2.26 -9.36
C THR A 25 12.17 2.45 -8.97
N GLU A 26 12.75 1.42 -8.35
CA GLU A 26 14.09 1.44 -7.73
C GLU A 26 14.23 2.30 -6.47
N GLN A 27 13.22 3.08 -6.07
CA GLN A 27 13.26 3.80 -4.80
C GLN A 27 13.11 2.86 -3.61
N LYS A 28 13.91 3.10 -2.57
CA LYS A 28 13.83 2.35 -1.32
C LYS A 28 12.61 2.76 -0.50
N VAL A 29 11.91 1.77 0.06
CA VAL A 29 10.93 1.98 1.13
C VAL A 29 11.68 2.27 2.43
N VAL A 30 11.46 3.47 2.99
CA VAL A 30 12.11 3.92 4.23
C VAL A 30 11.22 3.76 5.45
N HIS A 31 9.90 3.79 5.28
CA HIS A 31 8.94 3.61 6.36
C HIS A 31 7.64 2.99 5.82
N VAL A 32 6.95 2.24 6.70
CA VAL A 32 5.61 1.72 6.47
C VAL A 32 4.84 1.72 7.78
N GLU A 33 3.61 2.22 7.76
CA GLU A 33 2.72 2.25 8.92
C GLU A 33 1.37 1.67 8.55
N LEU A 34 0.84 0.76 9.38
CA LEU A 34 -0.46 0.12 9.17
C LEU A 34 -1.47 0.79 10.10
N TRP A 35 -2.63 1.18 9.58
CA TRP A 35 -3.64 1.89 10.37
C TRP A 35 -4.44 0.91 11.23
N GLU A 36 -4.70 1.29 12.49
CA GLU A 36 -5.49 0.46 13.43
C GLU A 36 -6.97 0.40 13.03
N ASP A 37 -7.51 1.54 12.57
CA ASP A 37 -8.86 1.67 12.06
C ASP A 37 -8.80 1.97 10.56
N SER A 38 -9.38 1.11 9.73
CA SER A 38 -9.45 1.36 8.28
C SER A 38 -10.51 2.43 7.95
N LEU A 39 -10.39 3.06 6.80
CA LEU A 39 -11.41 3.92 6.21
C LEU A 39 -12.72 3.16 6.04
N ALA A 40 -12.67 1.87 5.68
CA ALA A 40 -13.85 1.01 5.59
C ALA A 40 -14.54 0.82 6.95
N ASP A 41 -13.77 0.67 8.03
CA ASP A 41 -14.28 0.67 9.41
C ASP A 41 -14.96 2.01 9.74
N ALA A 42 -14.30 3.12 9.41
CA ALA A 42 -14.81 4.47 9.69
C ALA A 42 -16.11 4.79 8.92
N LEU A 43 -16.27 4.24 7.72
CA LEU A 43 -17.48 4.36 6.90
C LEU A 43 -18.61 3.42 7.35
N GLY A 44 -18.33 2.47 8.24
CA GLY A 44 -19.29 1.48 8.72
C GLY A 44 -19.61 0.38 7.71
N ASP A 45 -18.75 0.20 6.71
CA ASP A 45 -18.92 -0.77 5.63
C ASP A 45 -18.39 -2.16 5.98
N LYS A 46 -17.74 -2.32 7.14
CA LYS A 46 -17.24 -3.61 7.59
C LYS A 46 -18.37 -4.48 8.15
N ALA A 47 -18.52 -5.66 7.57
CA ALA A 47 -19.37 -6.69 8.16
C ALA A 47 -18.69 -7.24 9.42
N ASP A 48 -19.42 -7.30 10.54
CA ASP A 48 -19.00 -7.98 11.78
C ASP A 48 -18.71 -9.46 11.49
N SER A 49 -17.46 -9.75 11.13
CA SER A 49 -16.95 -11.08 10.85
C SER A 49 -15.95 -11.45 11.93
N ALA A 50 -16.03 -12.69 12.41
CA ALA A 50 -15.02 -13.25 13.31
C ALA A 50 -13.72 -13.64 12.58
N ALA A 51 -13.68 -13.55 11.25
CA ALA A 51 -12.49 -13.83 10.47
C ALA A 51 -11.51 -12.65 10.54
N PRO A 52 -10.19 -12.90 10.63
CA PRO A 52 -9.20 -11.83 10.59
C PRO A 52 -9.24 -11.10 9.25
N ASP A 53 -9.08 -9.78 9.32
CA ASP A 53 -9.10 -8.88 8.17
C ASP A 53 -8.00 -9.20 7.17
N THR A 54 -8.28 -8.93 5.90
CA THR A 54 -7.37 -9.11 4.76
C THR A 54 -7.18 -7.83 3.95
N LEU A 55 -7.90 -6.77 4.32
CA LEU A 55 -7.83 -5.44 3.70
C LEU A 55 -7.31 -4.49 4.77
N PHE A 56 -6.30 -3.71 4.42
CA PHE A 56 -5.62 -2.81 5.35
C PHE A 56 -5.40 -1.45 4.72
N ASP A 57 -5.46 -0.43 5.55
CA ASP A 57 -5.01 0.90 5.16
C ASP A 57 -3.60 1.09 5.70
N LEU A 58 -2.72 1.66 4.87
CA LEU A 58 -1.31 1.81 5.23
C LEU A 58 -0.66 2.99 4.52
N ASP A 59 0.34 3.54 5.19
CA ASP A 59 1.21 4.58 4.67
C ASP A 59 2.52 3.95 4.19
N LEU A 60 2.98 4.36 3.01
CA LEU A 60 4.24 3.90 2.41
C LEU A 60 5.12 5.10 2.05
N TYR A 61 6.32 5.15 2.62
CA TYR A 61 7.27 6.24 2.41
C TYR A 61 8.46 5.74 1.58
N LEU A 62 8.75 6.43 0.49
CA LEU A 62 9.91 6.20 -0.38
C LEU A 62 11.03 7.20 -0.07
N GLU A 63 12.29 6.80 -0.30
CA GLU A 63 13.48 7.53 0.16
C GLU A 63 13.66 8.93 -0.44
N ASP A 64 13.13 9.19 -1.63
CA ASP A 64 13.27 10.48 -2.34
C ASP A 64 12.12 11.45 -2.06
N GLY A 65 11.36 11.24 -0.98
CA GLY A 65 10.33 12.19 -0.55
C GLY A 65 8.93 11.87 -1.06
N VAL A 66 8.71 10.75 -1.74
CA VAL A 66 7.36 10.32 -2.18
C VAL A 66 6.66 9.52 -1.09
N TYR A 67 5.39 9.82 -0.87
CA TYR A 67 4.53 9.20 0.14
C TYR A 67 3.22 8.74 -0.49
N PHE A 68 2.80 7.54 -0.12
CA PHE A 68 1.50 6.99 -0.48
C PHE A 68 0.64 6.75 0.75
N GLU A 69 -0.63 7.16 0.66
CA GLU A 69 -1.71 6.61 1.49
C GLU A 69 -2.42 5.54 0.68
N LEU A 70 -2.39 4.29 1.15
CA LEU A 70 -2.99 3.15 0.46
C LEU A 70 -4.22 2.67 1.24
N TYR A 71 -5.35 2.59 0.55
CA TYR A 71 -6.65 2.26 1.11
C TYR A 71 -7.15 0.92 0.59
N GLY A 72 -7.67 0.07 1.48
CA GLY A 72 -8.22 -1.24 1.12
C GLY A 72 -7.18 -2.16 0.48
N THR A 73 -5.97 -2.17 1.02
CA THR A 73 -4.82 -2.87 0.44
C THR A 73 -4.79 -4.34 0.85
N GLN A 74 -4.60 -5.24 -0.11
CA GLN A 74 -4.28 -6.65 0.14
C GLN A 74 -2.79 -6.89 -0.03
N CYS A 75 -2.21 -7.65 0.91
CA CYS A 75 -0.78 -7.98 0.92
C CYS A 75 -0.58 -9.45 0.54
N PHE A 76 0.30 -9.73 -0.43
CA PHE A 76 0.63 -11.08 -0.86
C PHE A 76 2.13 -11.31 -0.91
N THR A 77 2.59 -12.54 -0.66
CA THR A 77 3.98 -12.94 -0.96
C THR A 77 4.11 -13.44 -2.40
N ASP A 78 3.03 -14.01 -2.92
CA ASP A 78 2.86 -14.47 -4.30
C ASP A 78 1.42 -14.11 -4.72
N PRO A 79 1.19 -13.52 -5.90
CA PRO A 79 -0.15 -13.12 -6.34
C PRO A 79 -1.13 -14.29 -6.53
N ASP A 80 -0.63 -15.53 -6.64
CA ASP A 80 -1.47 -16.73 -6.74
C ASP A 80 -1.85 -17.32 -5.35
N ASP A 81 -1.28 -16.78 -4.26
CA ASP A 81 -1.54 -17.22 -2.89
C ASP A 81 -2.69 -16.44 -2.22
N GLU A 82 -3.14 -16.93 -1.06
CA GLU A 82 -4.08 -16.22 -0.21
C GLU A 82 -3.45 -14.94 0.38
N PRO A 83 -4.21 -13.83 0.50
CA PRO A 83 -3.72 -12.60 1.10
C PRO A 83 -3.35 -12.81 2.56
N TRP A 84 -2.38 -12.02 3.04
CA TRP A 84 -2.04 -11.97 4.44
C TRP A 84 -3.24 -11.55 5.29
N ARG A 85 -3.27 -12.02 6.54
CA ARG A 85 -4.43 -11.87 7.42
C ARG A 85 -4.03 -11.42 8.81
N GLY A 86 -4.85 -10.55 9.38
CA GLY A 86 -4.74 -10.07 10.76
C GLY A 86 -3.69 -8.96 10.94
N LEU A 87 -4.17 -7.82 11.44
CA LEU A 87 -3.42 -6.57 11.58
C LEU A 87 -2.02 -6.74 12.22
N GLU A 88 -1.96 -7.33 13.43
CA GLU A 88 -0.69 -7.49 14.16
C GLU A 88 0.33 -8.39 13.45
N THR A 89 -0.15 -9.35 12.63
CA THR A 89 0.74 -10.24 11.87
C THR A 89 1.30 -9.50 10.68
N VAL A 90 0.44 -8.82 9.92
CA VAL A 90 0.81 -8.01 8.75
C VAL A 90 1.76 -6.90 9.14
N GLN A 91 1.44 -6.12 10.18
CA GLN A 91 2.30 -5.03 10.66
C GLN A 91 3.71 -5.53 11.00
N ARG A 92 3.82 -6.65 11.71
CA ARG A 92 5.11 -7.26 12.07
C ARG A 92 5.90 -7.72 10.84
N GLN A 93 5.22 -8.31 9.86
CA GLN A 93 5.84 -8.76 8.62
C GLN A 93 6.36 -7.58 7.78
N LEU A 94 5.54 -6.53 7.61
CA LEU A 94 5.91 -5.30 6.92
C LEU A 94 7.14 -4.64 7.57
N ILE A 95 7.11 -4.42 8.88
CA ILE A 95 8.24 -3.86 9.64
C ILE A 95 9.51 -4.71 9.46
N ALA A 96 9.38 -6.04 9.48
CA ALA A 96 10.52 -6.93 9.29
C ALA A 96 11.11 -6.84 7.87
N LEU A 97 10.27 -6.68 6.84
CA LEU A 97 10.71 -6.50 5.46
C LEU A 97 11.42 -5.16 5.27
N VAL A 98 10.83 -4.06 5.73
CA VAL A 98 11.43 -2.71 5.64
C VAL A 98 12.76 -2.66 6.38
N LYS A 99 12.86 -3.25 7.58
CA LYS A 99 14.13 -3.35 8.35
C LYS A 99 15.23 -4.12 7.62
N ARG A 100 14.87 -5.08 6.76
CA ARG A 100 15.82 -5.83 5.93
C ARG A 100 16.20 -5.08 4.64
N GLY A 101 15.59 -3.93 4.39
CA GLY A 101 15.64 -3.19 3.13
C GLY A 101 14.57 -3.72 2.18
N LEU A 102 13.77 -2.83 1.63
CA LEU A 102 12.71 -3.14 0.68
C LEU A 102 12.66 -2.00 -0.34
N TRP A 103 12.44 -2.31 -1.61
CA TRP A 103 12.44 -1.35 -2.72
C TRP A 103 11.17 -1.53 -3.54
N LEU A 104 10.65 -0.45 -4.12
CA LEU A 104 9.64 -0.53 -5.16
C LEU A 104 10.31 -1.07 -6.43
N VAL A 105 10.06 -2.34 -6.76
CA VAL A 105 10.73 -3.01 -7.89
C VAL A 105 9.92 -2.91 -9.18
N GLU A 106 8.60 -2.83 -9.08
CA GLU A 106 7.71 -2.77 -10.22
C GLU A 106 6.38 -2.11 -9.82
N VAL A 107 5.82 -1.35 -10.74
CA VAL A 107 4.42 -0.93 -10.72
C VAL A 107 3.68 -1.78 -11.75
N ALA A 108 2.69 -2.53 -11.28
CA ALA A 108 1.84 -3.37 -12.10
C ALA A 108 0.39 -2.88 -12.05
N VAL A 109 -0.39 -3.27 -13.06
CA VAL A 109 -1.80 -2.89 -13.21
C VAL A 109 -2.64 -4.15 -13.39
N THR A 110 -3.77 -4.23 -12.68
CA THR A 110 -4.70 -5.35 -12.79
C THR A 110 -5.51 -5.28 -14.09
N ALA A 111 -6.30 -6.32 -14.38
CA ALA A 111 -7.22 -6.31 -15.52
C ALA A 111 -8.37 -5.28 -15.40
N GLU A 112 -8.58 -4.72 -14.20
CA GLU A 112 -9.60 -3.70 -13.91
C GLU A 112 -8.96 -2.31 -13.73
N ASP A 113 -7.75 -2.12 -14.26
CA ASP A 113 -6.96 -0.89 -14.15
C ASP A 113 -6.55 -0.54 -12.70
N GLY A 114 -6.58 -1.50 -11.78
CA GLY A 114 -6.19 -1.32 -10.38
C GLY A 114 -4.67 -1.28 -10.19
N LEU A 115 -4.19 -0.56 -9.18
CA LEU A 115 -2.77 -0.44 -8.87
C LEU A 115 -2.26 -1.66 -8.08
N VAL A 116 -1.10 -2.18 -8.50
CA VAL A 116 -0.31 -3.15 -7.72
C VAL A 116 1.11 -2.61 -7.54
N LEU A 117 1.53 -2.37 -6.30
CA LEU A 117 2.91 -2.05 -5.98
C LEU A 117 3.67 -3.34 -5.65
N VAL A 118 4.70 -3.64 -6.42
CA VAL A 118 5.55 -4.81 -6.19
C VAL A 118 6.81 -4.36 -5.46
N LEU A 119 7.01 -4.90 -4.25
CA LEU A 119 8.12 -4.56 -3.38
C LEU A 119 9.09 -5.74 -3.26
N GLY A 120 10.39 -5.48 -3.31
CA GLY A 120 11.39 -6.53 -3.43
C GLY A 120 12.75 -6.25 -2.79
N GLN A 121 13.60 -7.27 -2.82
CA GLN A 121 14.99 -7.25 -2.35
C GLN A 121 15.88 -7.78 -3.48
N ALA A 122 16.92 -7.01 -3.85
CA ALA A 122 17.81 -7.37 -4.96
C ALA A 122 17.03 -7.77 -6.24
N GLU A 123 16.03 -6.95 -6.59
CA GLU A 123 15.12 -7.13 -7.73
C GLU A 123 14.22 -8.38 -7.67
N ALA A 124 14.29 -9.19 -6.61
CA ALA A 124 13.36 -10.29 -6.39
C ALA A 124 12.11 -9.77 -5.65
N PRO A 125 10.89 -9.94 -6.21
CA PRO A 125 9.65 -9.63 -5.52
C PRO A 125 9.57 -10.38 -4.17
N GLN A 126 9.09 -9.68 -3.15
CA GLN A 126 8.89 -10.21 -1.79
C GLN A 126 7.49 -9.92 -1.26
N LEU A 127 6.84 -8.89 -1.79
CA LEU A 127 5.55 -8.41 -1.35
C LEU A 127 4.82 -7.74 -2.52
N TYR A 128 3.56 -8.10 -2.73
CA TYR A 128 2.65 -7.46 -3.66
C TYR A 128 1.57 -6.75 -2.86
N LEU A 129 1.35 -5.47 -3.15
CA LEU A 129 0.30 -4.66 -2.56
C LEU A 129 -0.74 -4.36 -3.63
N GLU A 130 -1.87 -5.07 -3.63
CA GLU A 130 -3.01 -4.75 -4.47
C GLU A 130 -3.87 -3.69 -3.77
N VAL A 131 -4.02 -2.54 -4.40
CA VAL A 131 -4.52 -1.32 -3.75
C VAL A 131 -5.91 -0.96 -4.27
N GLY A 132 -6.87 -0.81 -3.35
CA GLY A 132 -8.24 -0.41 -3.69
C GLY A 132 -8.39 1.09 -4.01
N GLY A 133 -7.61 1.93 -3.35
CA GLY A 133 -7.48 3.35 -3.69
C GLY A 133 -6.25 3.97 -3.05
N TRP A 134 -5.75 5.07 -3.60
CA TRP A 134 -4.55 5.72 -3.08
C TRP A 134 -4.52 7.23 -3.26
N LEU A 135 -3.71 7.87 -2.42
CA LEU A 135 -3.20 9.22 -2.62
C LEU A 135 -1.68 9.14 -2.78
N ILE A 136 -1.12 10.10 -3.52
CA ILE A 136 0.32 10.27 -3.67
C ILE A 136 0.66 11.73 -3.38
N GLU A 137 1.57 11.94 -2.43
CA GLU A 137 2.01 13.27 -2.00
C GLU A 137 3.54 13.28 -1.73
N GLU A 138 4.07 14.45 -1.38
CA GLU A 138 5.47 14.62 -0.96
C GLU A 138 5.56 14.67 0.58
N TRP A 139 6.65 14.16 1.16
CA TRP A 139 6.93 14.23 2.59
C TRP A 139 8.26 14.94 2.91
N ASP A 140 8.27 15.74 3.98
CA ASP A 140 9.44 16.49 4.45
C ASP A 140 10.17 15.81 5.63
N GLU A 141 9.40 15.18 6.54
CA GLU A 141 9.90 14.49 7.73
C GLU A 141 9.20 13.13 7.89
N LEU A 142 9.93 12.11 8.34
CA LEU A 142 9.35 10.81 8.65
C LEU A 142 8.54 10.86 9.95
N PRO A 143 7.52 9.99 10.12
CA PRO A 143 6.79 9.86 11.37
C PRO A 143 7.71 9.54 12.57
N ASP A 144 7.35 10.07 13.73
CA ASP A 144 7.98 9.69 15.01
C ASP A 144 7.60 8.23 15.34
N VAL A 145 8.61 7.38 15.58
CA VAL A 145 8.46 5.95 15.94
C VAL A 145 8.17 5.70 17.41
#